data_AF-A0AAU7SQ92-F1
#
_entry.id   AF-A0AAU7SQ92-F1
#
_cell.length_a   1.000
_cell.length_b   1.000
_cell.length_c   1.000
_cell.angle_alpha   90.00
_cell.angle_beta   90.00
_cell.angle_gamma   90.00
#
_symmetry.space_group_name_H-M   'P 1'
#
loop_
_entity.id
_entity.type
_entity.pdbx_description
1 polymer ?
#
loop_
_entity_poly.entity_id
_entity_poly.type
_entity_poly.pdbx_seq_one_letter_code
_entity_poly.pdbx_strand_id
1 'polypeptide(L)' 'MKTSNDDAISEEDAYELGRKAFEKGASSDHNPFPKDDHRCDQWAHGFMDAQKIRSDQHVPGHPSD' A
#
# COMPACT_ATOMS: atom_id res chain seq x y z
N MET A 1 4.10 26.73 11.93
CA MET A 1 3.49 26.37 10.63
C MET A 1 2.13 25.75 10.93
N LYS A 2 1.13 26.13 10.14
CA LYS A 2 -0.29 25.92 10.43
C LYS A 2 -0.90 25.22 9.22
N THR A 3 -1.36 23.99 9.41
CA THR A 3 -2.42 23.34 8.64
C THR A 3 -3.00 22.30 9.59
N SER A 4 -4.03 22.64 10.36
CA SER A 4 -5.40 22.22 10.02
C SER A 4 -5.41 20.77 9.55
N ASN A 5 -5.33 19.83 10.50
CA ASN A 5 -5.78 18.46 10.31
C ASN A 5 -7.29 18.54 10.07
N ASP A 6 -7.66 18.82 8.84
CA ASP A 6 -8.87 18.23 8.27
C ASP A 6 -8.67 16.72 8.39
N ASP A 7 -9.61 15.99 9.01
CA ASP A 7 -9.61 14.53 9.20
C ASP A 7 -9.60 13.72 7.88
N ALA A 8 -9.16 14.33 6.78
CA ALA A 8 -8.97 13.72 5.49
C ALA A 8 -7.57 13.09 5.42
N ILE A 9 -7.53 11.76 5.45
CA ILE A 9 -6.34 10.97 5.08
C ILE A 9 -5.81 11.53 3.75
N SER A 10 -4.54 11.93 3.73
CA SER A 10 -3.90 12.46 2.53
C SER A 10 -3.62 11.34 1.51
N GLU A 11 -3.32 11.71 0.26
CA GLU A 11 -2.93 10.75 -0.78
C GLU A 11 -1.67 9.93 -0.39
N GLU A 12 -0.72 10.58 0.26
CA GLU A 12 0.52 9.94 0.75
C GLU A 12 0.21 8.97 1.90
N ASP A 13 -0.66 9.37 2.83
CA ASP A 13 -1.12 8.48 3.89
C ASP A 13 -1.87 7.27 3.32
N ALA A 14 -2.68 7.46 2.27
CA ALA A 14 -3.39 6.37 1.60
C ALA A 14 -2.40 5.37 0.97
N TYR A 15 -1.36 5.86 0.30
CA TYR A 15 -0.28 5.03 -0.23
C TYR A 15 0.43 4.24 0.87
N GLU A 16 0.83 4.88 1.98
CA GLU A 16 1.44 4.17 3.10
C GLU A 16 0.50 3.14 3.73
N LEU A 17 -0.79 3.46 3.83
CA LEU A 17 -1.80 2.57 4.36
C LEU A 17 -1.93 1.30 3.49
N GLY A 18 -1.84 1.44 2.17
CA GLY A 18 -1.80 0.32 1.22
C GLY A 18 -0.61 -0.60 1.45
N ARG A 19 0.59 -0.03 1.59
CA ARG A 19 1.81 -0.79 1.91
C ARG A 19 1.66 -1.59 3.20
N LYS A 20 1.24 -0.92 4.27
CA LYS A 20 1.03 -1.51 5.61
C LYS A 20 -0.04 -2.59 5.59
N ALA A 21 -1.08 -2.43 4.77
CA ALA A 21 -2.15 -3.43 4.64
C ALA A 21 -1.60 -4.75 4.08
N PHE A 22 -0.77 -4.70 3.04
CA PHE A 22 -0.12 -5.90 2.53
C PHE A 22 0.84 -6.54 3.54
N GLU A 23 1.65 -5.73 4.24
CA GLU A 23 2.56 -6.24 5.28
C GLU A 23 1.83 -6.96 6.42
N LYS A 24 0.62 -6.50 6.76
CA LYS A 24 -0.28 -7.13 7.73
C LYS A 24 -1.02 -8.37 7.18
N GLY A 25 -0.87 -8.67 5.89
CA GLY A 25 -1.56 -9.79 5.23
C GLY A 25 -3.01 -9.50 4.85
N ALA A 26 -3.40 -8.22 4.72
CA ALA A 26 -4.69 -7.85 4.18
C ALA A 26 -4.76 -8.16 2.67
N SER A 27 -5.98 -8.27 2.14
CA SER A 27 -6.23 -8.42 0.70
C SER A 27 -6.48 -7.06 0.06
N SER A 28 -6.24 -6.96 -1.25
CA SER A 28 -6.48 -5.72 -2.02
C SER A 28 -7.94 -5.27 -2.00
N ASP A 29 -8.88 -6.22 -1.81
CA ASP A 29 -10.31 -5.95 -1.66
C ASP A 29 -10.69 -5.21 -0.37
N HIS A 30 -9.76 -5.09 0.59
CA HIS A 30 -9.98 -4.42 1.88
C HIS A 30 -9.60 -2.94 1.86
N ASN A 31 -9.61 -2.32 0.67
CA ASN A 31 -9.36 -0.91 0.49
C ASN A 31 -10.47 -0.08 1.18
N PRO A 32 -10.13 0.80 2.15
CA PRO A 32 -11.13 1.57 2.88
C PRO A 32 -11.70 2.76 2.09
N PHE A 33 -11.13 3.09 0.92
CA PHE A 33 -11.54 4.23 0.11
C PHE A 33 -12.59 3.84 -0.95
N PRO A 34 -13.52 4.75 -1.27
CA PRO A 34 -14.47 4.51 -2.37
C PRO A 34 -13.74 4.50 -3.73
N LYS A 35 -14.27 3.74 -4.70
CA LYS A 35 -13.62 3.52 -6.01
C LYS A 35 -13.38 4.78 -6.84
N ASP A 36 -14.16 5.84 -6.62
CA ASP A 36 -14.02 7.12 -7.34
C ASP A 36 -13.08 8.11 -6.60
N ASP A 37 -12.41 7.67 -5.53
CA ASP A 37 -11.48 8.49 -4.76
C ASP A 37 -10.05 8.29 -5.25
N HIS A 38 -9.34 9.39 -5.49
CA HIS A 38 -7.91 9.35 -5.83
C HIS A 38 -7.07 8.60 -4.77
N ARG A 39 -7.52 8.59 -3.51
CA ARG A 39 -6.89 7.84 -2.42
C ARG A 39 -7.04 6.33 -2.58
N CYS A 40 -8.09 5.85 -3.24
CA CYS A 40 -8.27 4.44 -3.57
C CYS A 40 -7.14 3.95 -4.50
N ASP A 41 -6.82 4.74 -5.52
CA ASP A 41 -5.72 4.44 -6.44
C ASP A 41 -4.38 4.47 -5.71
N GLN A 42 -4.14 5.49 -4.88
CA GLN A 42 -2.88 5.58 -4.12
C GLN A 42 -2.69 4.42 -3.15
N TRP A 43 -3.75 4.02 -2.44
CA TRP A 43 -3.71 2.83 -1.60
C TRP A 43 -3.40 1.57 -2.40
N ALA A 44 -4.02 1.39 -3.57
CA ALA A 44 -3.75 0.25 -4.44
C ALA A 44 -2.30 0.25 -4.94
N HIS A 45 -1.76 1.41 -5.33
CA HIS A 45 -0.36 1.56 -5.71
C HIS A 45 0.58 1.12 -4.60
N GLY A 46 0.38 1.62 -3.37
CA GLY A 46 1.18 1.23 -2.22
C GLY A 46 1.09 -0.26 -1.90
N PHE A 47 -0.11 -0.83 -1.96
CA PHE A 47 -0.32 -2.26 -1.76
C PHE A 47 0.45 -3.10 -2.79
N MET A 48 0.34 -2.77 -4.07
CA MET A 48 1.03 -3.47 -5.16
C MET A 48 2.55 -3.35 -5.08
N ASP A 49 3.08 -2.19 -4.69
CA ASP A 49 4.52 -2.02 -4.54
C ASP A 49 5.06 -2.83 -3.35
N ALA A 50 4.34 -2.91 -2.25
CA ALA A 50 4.71 -3.79 -1.14
C ALA A 50 4.69 -5.27 -1.55
N GLN A 51 3.74 -5.68 -2.41
CA GLN A 51 3.73 -7.02 -3.01
C GLN A 51 4.97 -7.30 -3.86
N LYS A 52 5.35 -6.35 -4.73
CA LYS A 52 6.54 -6.47 -5.59
C LYS A 52 7.81 -6.59 -4.77
N ILE A 53 7.98 -5.78 -3.71
CA ILE A 53 9.15 -5.84 -2.83
C ILE A 53 9.26 -7.23 -2.18
N ARG A 54 8.15 -7.80 -1.69
CA ARG A 54 8.17 -9.17 -1.16
C ARG A 54 8.52 -10.21 -2.21
N SER A 55 8.05 -10.03 -3.44
CA SER A 55 8.38 -10.93 -4.55
C SER A 55 9.86 -10.86 -4.92
N ASP A 56 10.47 -9.67 -4.91
CA ASP A 56 11.90 -9.47 -5.21
C ASP A 56 12.80 -10.03 -4.10
N GLN A 57 12.36 -9.88 -2.85
CA GLN A 57 13.02 -10.48 -1.69
C GLN A 57 12.90 -12.02 -1.69
N HIS A 58 11.90 -12.57 -2.38
CA HIS A 58 11.77 -13.99 -2.64
C HIS A 58 12.52 -14.37 -3.92
N VAL A 59 13.84 -14.25 -3.89
CA VAL A 59 14.70 -14.84 -4.92
C VAL A 59 14.41 -16.35 -4.91
N PRO A 60 13.80 -16.92 -5.96
CA PRO A 60 13.61 -18.36 -6.04
C PRO A 60 15.02 -18.95 -6.05
N GLY A 61 15.31 -19.84 -5.08
CA GLY A 61 16.65 -20.26 -4.78
C GLY A 61 17.48 -20.52 -6.04
N HIS A 62 18.65 -19.88 -6.13
CA HIS A 62 19.78 -20.60 -6.65
C HIS A 62 20.08 -21.67 -5.58
N PRO A 63 19.81 -22.97 -5.82
CA PRO A 63 20.52 -23.98 -5.05
C PRO A 63 22.00 -23.73 -5.36
N SER A 64 22.74 -23.26 -4.37
CA SER A 64 24.20 -23.32 -4.43
C SER A 64 24.55 -24.79 -4.55
N ASP A 65 25.10 -25.15 -5.71
CA ASP A 65 25.72 -26.44 -6.02
C ASP A 65 26.78 -26.81 -4.95
#